data_AF-A0A8B9GDD0-F1
#
_entry.id   AF-A0A8B9GDD0-F1
#
_cell.length_a   1.000
_cell.length_b   1.000
_cell.length_c   1.000
_cell.angle_alpha   90.00
_cell.angle_beta   90.00
_cell.angle_gamma   90.00
#
_symmetry.space_group_name_H-M   'P 1'
#
loop_
_entity.id
_entity.type
_entity.pdbx_description
1 polymer ?
#
loop_
_entity_poly.entity_id
_entity_poly.type
_entity_poly.pdbx_seq_one_letter_code
_entity_poly.pdbx_strand_id
1 'polypeptide(L)'
;MGRMIILCILFLSSSMALTPAPYKTAKYKQILKTIRLLETTVKDKDVELLHTPENPVDGCTFTAVTCFQKGTLKLQPENSQVNSTFIQTIKILKRFSFSDPGKPCESSCESYEKKKPKEFLKSFAKLIKKVIRVGYSWVLFDILQTIRGVLFYIISDNALLLQLFKD
;
A
#
# COMPACT_ATOMS: atom_id res chain seq x y z
N MET A 1 -34.87 31.10 0.79
CA MET A 1 -34.06 30.26 1.71
C MET A 1 -33.62 28.91 1.13
N GLY A 2 -34.22 28.37 0.05
CA GLY A 2 -33.78 27.09 -0.53
C GLY A 2 -32.41 27.10 -1.26
N ARG A 3 -32.03 28.23 -1.88
CA ARG A 3 -30.75 28.35 -2.61
C ARG A 3 -29.51 28.25 -1.71
N MET A 4 -29.60 28.72 -0.46
CA MET A 4 -28.53 28.58 0.54
C MET A 4 -28.35 27.12 0.98
N ILE A 5 -29.44 26.37 1.10
CA ILE A 5 -29.42 24.96 1.49
C ILE A 5 -28.76 24.10 0.39
N ILE A 6 -29.05 24.39 -0.88
CA ILE A 6 -28.43 23.69 -2.03
C ILE A 6 -26.92 23.94 -2.06
N LEU A 7 -26.47 25.17 -1.84
CA LEU A 7 -25.04 25.50 -1.77
C LEU A 7 -24.36 24.80 -0.57
N CYS A 8 -25.03 24.74 0.58
CA CYS A 8 -24.51 24.02 1.75
C CYS A 8 -24.42 22.51 1.52
N ILE A 9 -25.41 21.88 0.87
CA ILE A 9 -25.37 20.44 0.53
C ILE A 9 -24.26 20.16 -0.49
N LEU A 10 -24.08 21.02 -1.50
CA LEU A 10 -22.99 20.90 -2.48
C LEU A 10 -21.62 21.07 -1.83
N PHE A 11 -21.45 22.05 -0.92
CA PHE A 11 -20.19 22.30 -0.21
C PHE A 11 -19.84 21.16 0.76
N LEU A 12 -20.83 20.64 1.50
CA LEU A 12 -20.66 19.49 2.41
C LEU A 12 -20.35 18.19 1.64
N SER A 13 -20.92 18.00 0.45
CA SER A 13 -20.64 16.83 -0.40
C SER A 13 -19.20 16.79 -0.95
N SER A 14 -18.57 17.96 -1.14
CA SER A 14 -17.17 18.06 -1.58
C SER A 14 -16.16 17.79 -0.46
N SER A 15 -16.58 17.95 0.80
CA SER A 15 -15.70 17.87 1.97
C SER A 15 -15.49 16.43 2.48
N MET A 16 -16.30 15.47 2.03
CA MET A 16 -16.18 14.05 2.39
C MET A 16 -15.31 13.22 1.44
N ALA A 17 -14.60 13.84 0.49
CA ALA A 17 -13.67 13.14 -0.40
C ALA A 17 -12.29 12.88 0.24
N LEU A 18 -12.23 12.59 1.55
CA LEU A 18 -11.05 11.97 2.16
C LEU A 18 -11.11 10.47 1.89
N THR A 19 -10.81 10.08 0.65
CA THR A 19 -10.64 8.66 0.32
C THR A 19 -9.51 8.08 1.19
N PRO A 20 -9.57 6.83 1.66
CA PRO A 20 -8.52 6.21 2.49
C PRO A 20 -7.20 5.94 1.74
N ALA A 21 -7.12 6.30 0.46
CA ALA A 21 -6.00 5.99 -0.43
C ALA A 21 -4.71 6.82 -0.23
N PRO A 22 -4.75 8.13 0.11
CA PRO A 22 -3.54 8.93 0.34
C PRO A 22 -2.77 8.43 1.57
N TYR A 23 -3.49 8.09 2.64
CA TYR A 23 -2.90 7.61 3.89
C TYR A 23 -2.18 6.27 3.70
N LYS A 24 -2.82 5.30 3.03
CA LYS A 24 -2.20 4.00 2.70
C LYS A 24 -0.91 4.20 1.92
N THR A 25 -0.93 5.07 0.91
CA THR A 25 0.23 5.37 0.05
C THR A 25 1.40 5.96 0.84
N ALA A 26 1.15 6.93 1.73
CA ALA A 26 2.18 7.52 2.58
C ALA A 26 2.83 6.48 3.50
N LYS A 27 2.02 5.59 4.09
CA LYS A 27 2.48 4.48 4.92
C LYS A 27 3.43 3.56 4.15
N TYR A 28 3.06 3.11 2.95
CA TYR A 28 3.92 2.24 2.13
C TYR A 28 5.21 2.93 1.69
N LYS A 29 5.18 4.23 1.38
CA LYS A 29 6.39 5.02 1.08
C LYS A 29 7.33 5.08 2.29
N GLN A 30 6.81 5.23 3.50
CA GLN A 30 7.61 5.19 4.72
C GLN A 30 8.26 3.81 4.89
N ILE A 31 7.51 2.72 4.68
CA ILE A 31 8.06 1.36 4.74
C ILE A 31 9.16 1.15 3.70
N LEU A 32 8.99 1.62 2.47
CA LEU A 32 10.03 1.53 1.46
C LEU A 32 11.32 2.24 1.88
N LYS A 33 11.21 3.42 2.51
CA LYS A 33 12.37 4.13 3.09
C LYS A 33 13.01 3.32 4.22
N THR A 34 12.21 2.74 5.11
CA THR A 34 12.69 1.88 6.21
C THR A 34 13.43 0.66 5.69
N ILE A 35 12.94 -0.01 4.64
CA ILE A 35 13.60 -1.18 4.03
C ILE A 35 14.97 -0.77 3.45
N ARG A 36 15.05 0.36 2.75
CA ARG A 36 16.31 0.88 2.20
C ARG A 36 17.31 1.26 3.28
N LEU A 37 16.84 1.85 4.37
CA LEU A 37 17.69 2.14 5.53
C LEU A 37 18.20 0.83 6.14
N LEU A 38 17.33 -0.16 6.33
CA LEU A 38 17.70 -1.46 6.87
C LEU A 38 18.77 -2.14 5.99
N GLU A 39 18.68 -2.05 4.66
CA GLU A 39 19.68 -2.58 3.70
C GLU A 39 21.11 -2.09 3.98
N THR A 40 21.26 -0.86 4.46
CA THR A 40 22.57 -0.27 4.81
C THR A 40 23.08 -0.66 6.19
N THR A 41 22.28 -1.37 6.98
CA THR A 41 22.60 -1.70 8.38
C THR A 41 22.69 -3.20 8.65
N VAL A 42 22.47 -4.04 7.62
CA VAL A 42 22.47 -5.50 7.75
C VAL A 42 23.79 -6.11 7.35
N LYS A 43 24.19 -7.14 8.10
CA LYS A 43 25.28 -8.04 7.71
C LYS A 43 24.82 -8.89 6.51
N ASP A 44 25.67 -8.98 5.49
CA ASP A 44 25.34 -9.66 4.23
C ASP A 44 26.20 -10.91 3.95
N LYS A 45 27.38 -11.01 4.58
CA LYS A 45 28.30 -12.14 4.45
C LYS A 45 28.20 -13.03 5.69
N ASP A 46 28.40 -14.33 5.50
CA ASP A 46 28.49 -15.33 6.57
C ASP A 46 27.23 -15.36 7.48
N VAL A 47 26.06 -15.36 6.85
CA VAL A 47 24.74 -15.30 7.48
C VAL A 47 23.75 -16.23 6.76
N GLU A 48 22.72 -16.66 7.48
CA GLU A 48 21.66 -17.52 6.94
C GLU A 48 20.99 -16.88 5.72
N LEU A 49 20.81 -17.67 4.65
CA LEU A 49 20.03 -17.24 3.49
C LEU A 49 18.54 -17.23 3.81
N LEU A 50 17.83 -16.21 3.32
CA LEU A 50 16.44 -15.93 3.66
C LEU A 50 15.51 -16.27 2.50
N HIS A 51 14.42 -16.98 2.80
CA HIS A 51 13.36 -17.23 1.83
C HIS A 51 12.79 -15.92 1.28
N THR A 52 12.83 -15.77 -0.05
CA THR A 52 12.58 -14.49 -0.73
C THR A 52 11.45 -14.62 -1.74
N PRO A 53 10.22 -14.20 -1.38
CA PRO A 53 9.07 -14.14 -2.30
C PRO A 53 9.21 -12.99 -3.32
N GLU A 54 10.12 -13.11 -4.29
CA GLU A 54 10.37 -12.01 -5.25
C GLU A 54 9.17 -11.78 -6.19
N ASN A 55 8.53 -12.86 -6.65
CA ASN A 55 7.42 -12.84 -7.59
C ASN A 55 6.26 -13.70 -7.05
N PRO A 56 5.54 -13.24 -6.01
CA PRO A 56 4.37 -13.97 -5.55
C PRO A 56 3.29 -13.98 -6.62
N VAL A 57 2.57 -15.09 -6.72
CA VAL A 57 1.39 -15.23 -7.59
C VAL A 57 0.41 -14.09 -7.30
N ASP A 58 -0.28 -13.60 -8.32
CA ASP A 58 -1.25 -12.52 -8.13
C ASP A 58 -2.34 -12.92 -7.12
N GLY A 59 -2.67 -12.01 -6.21
CA GLY A 59 -3.52 -12.29 -5.04
C GLY A 59 -2.74 -12.75 -3.79
N CYS A 60 -1.48 -13.19 -3.90
CA CYS A 60 -0.66 -13.68 -2.78
C CYS A 60 0.23 -12.62 -2.14
N THR A 61 0.00 -11.34 -2.45
CA THR A 61 0.85 -10.24 -1.99
C THR A 61 0.86 -10.13 -0.46
N PHE A 62 -0.27 -10.39 0.19
CA PHE A 62 -0.36 -10.41 1.66
C PHE A 62 0.56 -11.47 2.28
N THR A 63 0.43 -12.73 1.84
CA THR A 63 1.29 -13.84 2.29
C THR A 63 2.76 -13.54 2.06
N ALA A 64 3.11 -13.00 0.89
CA ALA A 64 4.47 -12.61 0.57
C ALA A 64 5.02 -11.54 1.53
N VAL A 65 4.24 -10.49 1.81
CA VAL A 65 4.62 -9.45 2.78
C VAL A 65 4.80 -10.06 4.18
N THR A 66 3.93 -10.96 4.61
CA THR A 66 4.08 -11.65 5.91
C THR A 66 5.36 -12.50 5.95
N CYS A 67 5.69 -13.21 4.86
CA CYS A 67 6.95 -13.96 4.77
C CYS A 67 8.17 -13.04 4.88
N PHE A 68 8.15 -11.88 4.20
CA PHE A 68 9.20 -10.88 4.36
C PHE A 68 9.30 -10.36 5.80
N GLN A 69 8.18 -10.06 6.46
CA GLN A 69 8.19 -9.60 7.85
C GLN A 69 8.80 -10.63 8.80
N LYS A 70 8.42 -11.91 8.67
CA LYS A 70 9.04 -13.00 9.44
C LYS A 70 10.53 -13.14 9.14
N GLY A 71 10.92 -13.04 7.86
CA GLY A 71 12.31 -13.09 7.44
C GLY A 71 13.16 -11.96 8.01
N THR A 72 12.61 -10.74 8.17
CA THR A 72 13.37 -9.62 8.76
C THR A 72 13.82 -9.89 10.19
N LEU A 73 13.12 -10.73 10.94
CA LEU A 73 13.50 -11.09 12.31
C LEU A 73 14.75 -11.97 12.39
N LYS A 74 15.14 -12.60 11.29
CA LYS A 74 16.36 -13.42 11.18
C LYS A 74 17.59 -12.61 10.77
N LEU A 75 17.42 -11.33 10.41
CA LEU A 75 18.53 -10.47 10.01
C LEU A 75 19.43 -10.16 11.20
N GLN A 76 20.69 -9.86 10.89
CA GLN A 76 21.68 -9.43 11.87
C GLN A 76 22.23 -8.06 11.50
N PRO A 77 22.53 -7.19 12.49
CA PRO A 77 23.17 -5.91 12.22
C PRO A 77 24.59 -6.13 11.68
N GLU A 78 25.05 -5.23 10.83
CA GLU A 78 26.40 -5.27 10.24
C GLU A 78 27.50 -5.15 11.32
N ASN A 79 27.29 -4.26 12.29
CA ASN A 79 28.19 -4.03 13.41
C ASN A 79 27.44 -3.32 14.55
N SER A 80 28.14 -3.09 15.68
CA SER A 80 27.57 -2.42 16.85
C SER A 80 27.19 -0.96 16.62
N GLN A 81 27.89 -0.25 15.71
CA GLN A 81 27.66 1.17 15.43
C GLN A 81 26.27 1.41 14.80
N VAL A 82 25.81 0.50 13.95
CA VAL A 82 24.49 0.60 13.28
C VAL A 82 23.36 -0.11 14.03
N ASN A 83 23.66 -0.79 15.14
CA ASN A 83 22.72 -1.67 15.85
C ASN A 83 21.46 -0.93 16.32
N SER A 84 21.58 0.30 16.82
CA SER A 84 20.43 1.11 17.25
C SER A 84 19.45 1.36 16.09
N THR A 85 19.98 1.74 14.93
CA THR A 85 19.22 1.98 13.69
C THR A 85 18.60 0.67 13.18
N PHE A 86 19.37 -0.42 13.21
CA PHE A 86 18.88 -1.75 12.85
C PHE A 86 17.67 -2.17 13.73
N ILE A 87 17.78 -2.08 15.05
CA ILE A 87 16.68 -2.46 15.97
C ILE A 87 15.45 -1.58 15.75
N GLN A 88 15.64 -0.28 15.52
CA GLN A 88 14.54 0.65 15.26
C GLN A 88 13.81 0.31 13.94
N THR A 89 14.57 0.04 12.88
CA THR A 89 13.98 -0.31 11.56
C THR A 89 13.24 -1.64 11.60
N ILE A 90 13.80 -2.68 12.22
CA ILE A 90 13.12 -3.96 12.45
C ILE A 90 11.80 -3.77 13.22
N LYS A 91 11.82 -2.95 14.29
CA LYS A 91 10.61 -2.65 15.08
C LYS A 91 9.50 -2.00 14.25
N ILE A 92 9.86 -1.08 13.34
CA ILE A 92 8.91 -0.44 12.42
C ILE A 92 8.33 -1.47 11.44
N LEU A 93 9.17 -2.30 10.82
CA LEU A 93 8.73 -3.30 9.85
C LEU A 93 7.85 -4.39 10.48
N LYS A 94 8.12 -4.77 11.74
CA LYS A 94 7.30 -5.72 12.50
C LYS A 94 5.91 -5.17 12.83
N ARG A 95 5.80 -3.88 13.17
CA ARG A 95 4.53 -3.23 13.53
C ARG A 95 3.67 -2.87 12.32
N PHE A 96 4.27 -2.86 11.13
CA PHE A 96 3.56 -2.55 9.91
C PHE A 96 2.49 -3.62 9.63
N SER A 97 1.22 -3.24 9.62
CA SER A 97 0.13 -4.12 9.17
C SER A 97 -0.22 -3.82 7.71
N PHE A 98 -0.27 -4.86 6.88
CA PHE A 98 -0.81 -4.82 5.53
C PHE A 98 -2.33 -5.01 5.61
N SER A 99 -3.09 -4.02 5.14
CA SER A 99 -4.53 -3.92 5.40
C SER A 99 -5.43 -4.73 4.47
N ASP A 100 -4.89 -5.72 3.77
CA ASP A 100 -5.65 -6.55 2.84
C ASP A 100 -5.26 -8.02 3.03
N PRO A 101 -6.03 -8.79 3.82
CA PRO A 101 -5.89 -10.22 3.89
C PRO A 101 -6.41 -10.78 2.57
N GLY A 102 -5.58 -10.76 1.54
CA GLY A 102 -5.89 -11.41 0.27
C GLY A 102 -6.18 -12.90 0.46
N LYS A 103 -6.36 -13.64 -0.65
CA LYS A 103 -6.58 -15.08 -0.56
C LYS A 103 -5.40 -15.76 0.16
N PRO A 104 -5.63 -16.65 1.14
CA PRO A 104 -4.57 -17.43 1.73
C PRO A 104 -3.96 -18.30 0.63
N CYS A 105 -2.74 -17.99 0.24
CA CYS A 105 -2.04 -18.77 -0.77
C CYS A 105 -1.39 -20.00 -0.16
N GLU A 106 -1.49 -21.13 -0.86
CA GLU A 106 -1.02 -22.44 -0.40
C GLU A 106 0.51 -22.50 -0.26
N SER A 107 1.25 -21.63 -0.96
CA SER A 107 2.72 -21.59 -0.86
C SER A 107 3.17 -21.20 0.55
N SER A 108 3.85 -22.13 1.25
CA SER A 108 4.54 -21.82 2.50
C SER A 108 5.70 -20.84 2.25
N CYS A 109 6.10 -20.07 3.27
CA CYS A 109 7.27 -19.19 3.14
C CYS A 109 8.55 -19.97 2.79
N GLU A 110 8.63 -21.25 3.15
CA GLU A 110 9.81 -22.10 2.93
C GLU A 110 9.95 -22.56 1.48
N SER A 111 8.88 -22.48 0.68
CA SER A 111 8.90 -22.83 -0.74
C SER A 111 9.68 -21.83 -1.61
N TYR A 112 9.93 -20.61 -1.12
CA TYR A 112 10.60 -19.58 -1.88
C TYR A 112 12.12 -19.75 -1.88
N GLU A 113 12.76 -19.37 -2.98
CA GLU A 113 14.21 -19.35 -3.14
C GLU A 113 14.87 -18.56 -2.01
N LYS A 114 15.99 -19.09 -1.47
CA LYS A 114 16.75 -18.41 -0.43
C LYS A 114 17.75 -17.43 -1.07
N LYS A 115 17.80 -16.20 -0.57
CA LYS A 115 18.73 -15.16 -1.02
C LYS A 115 19.49 -14.54 0.15
N LYS A 116 20.57 -13.82 -0.16
CA LYS A 116 21.33 -13.07 0.84
C LYS A 116 20.50 -11.93 1.43
N PRO A 117 20.80 -11.47 2.66
CA PRO A 117 20.08 -10.37 3.30
C PRO A 117 19.84 -9.13 2.44
N LYS A 118 20.85 -8.63 1.72
CA LYS A 118 20.67 -7.44 0.86
C LYS A 118 19.75 -7.72 -0.31
N GLU A 119 19.86 -8.89 -0.95
CA GLU A 119 18.97 -9.30 -2.05
C GLU A 119 17.53 -9.55 -1.60
N PHE A 120 17.37 -10.15 -0.42
CA PHE A 120 16.09 -10.31 0.26
C PHE A 120 15.42 -8.96 0.48
N LEU A 121 16.13 -7.95 1.00
CA LEU A 121 15.60 -6.61 1.23
C LEU A 121 15.29 -5.86 -0.08
N LYS A 122 16.12 -6.02 -1.12
CA LYS A 122 15.84 -5.48 -2.46
C LYS A 122 14.54 -6.06 -3.04
N SER A 123 14.32 -7.36 -2.88
CA SER A 123 13.10 -8.04 -3.30
C SER A 123 11.88 -7.56 -2.49
N PHE A 124 12.05 -7.35 -1.18
CA PHE A 124 10.99 -6.77 -0.35
C PHE A 124 10.62 -5.35 -0.81
N ALA A 125 11.62 -4.51 -1.07
CA ALA A 125 11.42 -3.16 -1.59
C ALA A 125 10.70 -3.16 -2.95
N LYS A 126 11.03 -4.11 -3.83
CA LYS A 126 10.37 -4.32 -5.13
C LYS A 126 8.89 -4.67 -4.95
N LEU A 127 8.56 -5.56 -4.01
CA LEU A 127 7.17 -5.92 -3.69
C LEU A 127 6.38 -4.71 -3.17
N ILE A 128 6.91 -3.96 -2.20
CA ILE A 128 6.25 -2.76 -1.68
C ILE A 128 6.05 -1.70 -2.79
N LYS A 129 7.00 -1.56 -3.70
CA LYS A 129 6.85 -0.68 -4.88
C LYS A 129 5.72 -1.15 -5.81
N LYS A 130 5.53 -2.46 -6.01
CA LYS A 130 4.39 -3.02 -6.76
C LYS A 130 3.07 -2.64 -6.07
N VAL A 131 2.97 -2.80 -4.76
CA VAL A 131 1.78 -2.42 -3.97
C VAL A 131 1.44 -0.94 -4.14
N ILE A 132 2.45 -0.06 -4.03
CA ILE A 132 2.26 1.39 -4.22
C ILE A 132 1.71 1.69 -5.61
N ARG A 133 2.28 1.08 -6.67
CA ARG A 133 1.84 1.28 -8.07
C ARG A 133 0.39 0.83 -8.28
N VAL A 134 0.03 -0.35 -7.77
CA VAL A 134 -1.34 -0.86 -7.86
C VAL A 134 -2.29 0.07 -7.12
N GLY A 135 -1.92 0.54 -5.92
CA GLY A 135 -2.71 1.50 -5.15
C GLY A 135 -3.09 2.77 -5.94
N TYR A 136 -2.15 3.35 -6.68
CA TYR A 136 -2.42 4.51 -7.55
C TYR A 136 -3.43 4.22 -8.66
N SER A 137 -3.45 2.99 -9.20
CA SER A 137 -4.41 2.56 -10.22
C SER A 137 -5.84 2.50 -9.67
N TRP A 138 -6.01 2.03 -8.42
CA TRP A 138 -7.31 2.03 -7.74
C TRP A 138 -7.78 3.45 -7.44
N VAL A 139 -6.88 4.36 -7.03
CA VAL A 139 -7.24 5.77 -6.80
C VAL A 139 -7.75 6.42 -8.09
N LEU A 140 -7.08 6.19 -9.22
CA LEU A 140 -7.52 6.73 -10.51
C LEU A 140 -8.88 6.15 -10.91
N PHE A 141 -9.11 4.86 -10.67
CA PHE A 141 -10.40 4.20 -10.90
C PHE A 141 -11.51 4.78 -10.01
N ASP A 142 -11.25 4.97 -8.72
CA ASP A 142 -12.20 5.57 -7.77
C ASP A 142 -12.53 7.02 -8.14
N ILE A 143 -11.53 7.81 -8.56
CA ILE A 143 -11.73 9.17 -9.07
C ILE A 143 -12.58 9.14 -10.35
N LEU A 144 -12.27 8.25 -11.30
CA LEU A 144 -13.04 8.11 -12.55
C LEU A 144 -14.49 7.68 -12.29
N GLN A 145 -14.73 6.75 -11.36
CA GLN A 145 -16.08 6.35 -10.95
C GLN A 145 -16.83 7.49 -10.26
N THR A 146 -16.16 8.27 -9.42
CA THR A 146 -16.73 9.44 -8.76
C THR A 146 -17.13 10.50 -9.79
N ILE A 147 -16.23 10.83 -10.74
CA ILE A 147 -16.51 11.77 -11.82
C ILE A 147 -17.67 11.28 -12.68
N ARG A 148 -17.71 9.99 -13.03
CA ARG A 148 -18.80 9.38 -13.80
C ARG A 148 -20.14 9.47 -13.06
N GLY A 149 -20.15 9.22 -11.75
CA GLY A 149 -21.35 9.36 -10.92
C GLY A 149 -21.87 10.79 -10.84
N VAL A 150 -20.98 11.76 -10.64
CA VAL A 150 -21.33 13.20 -10.65
C VAL A 150 -21.84 13.64 -12.02
N LEU A 151 -21.19 13.22 -13.12
CA LEU A 151 -21.63 13.54 -14.47
C LEU A 151 -23.02 12.96 -14.77
N PHE A 152 -23.30 11.72 -14.35
CA PHE A 152 -24.61 11.09 -14.51
C PHE A 152 -25.71 11.80 -13.72
N TYR A 153 -25.39 12.27 -12.51
CA TYR A 153 -26.29 13.05 -11.68
C TYR A 153 -26.62 14.42 -12.31
N ILE A 154 -25.61 15.15 -12.79
CA ILE A 154 -25.80 16.44 -13.48
C ILE A 154 -26.62 16.27 -14.77
N ILE A 155 -26.40 15.20 -15.54
CA ILE A 155 -27.19 14.93 -16.76
C ILE A 155 -28.64 14.58 -16.39
N SER A 156 -28.88 13.78 -15.34
CA SER A 156 -30.24 13.47 -14.87
C SER A 156 -30.99 14.71 -14.38
N ASP A 157 -30.35 15.60 -13.62
CA ASP A 157 -30.98 16.84 -13.14
C ASP A 157 -31.31 17.80 -14.30
N ASN A 158 -30.45 17.88 -15.32
CA ASN A 158 -30.75 18.68 -16.52
C ASN A 158 -31.86 18.04 -17.39
N ALA A 159 -31.96 16.71 -17.42
CA ALA A 159 -33.05 16.02 -18.10
C ALA A 159 -34.39 16.19 -17.38
N LEU A 160 -34.39 16.24 -16.03
CA LEU A 160 -35.56 16.53 -15.21
C LEU A 160 -35.99 18.00 -15.33
N LEU A 161 -35.04 18.93 -15.44
CA LEU A 161 -35.28 20.34 -15.75
C LEU A 161 -35.90 20.54 -17.14
N LEU A 162 -35.48 19.78 -18.14
CA LEU A 162 -36.06 19.81 -19.50
C LEU A 162 -37.50 19.28 -19.56
N GLN A 163 -37.93 18.44 -18.61
CA GLN A 163 -39.34 18.02 -18.52
C GLN A 163 -40.23 19.04 -17.79
N LEU A 164 -39.66 19.86 -16.91
CA LEU A 164 -40.39 20.92 -16.19
C LEU A 164 -40.62 22.20 -17.01
N PHE A 165 -39.93 22.36 -18.15
CA PHE A 165 -40.10 23.49 -19.08
C PHE A 165 -40.90 23.14 -20.34
N LYS A 166 -41.57 21.97 -20.37
CA LYS A 166 -42.33 21.50 -21.54
C LYS A 166 -43.85 21.73 -21.45
N ASP A 167 -44.34 22.44 -20.42
CA ASP A 167 -45.73 22.89 -20.31
C ASP A 167 -45.81 24.40 -20.05
#